data_AF-A0AAD7DRI0-F1
#
_entry.id   AF-A0AAD7DRI0-F1
#
_cell.length_a   1.000
_cell.length_b   1.000
_cell.length_c   1.000
_cell.angle_alpha   90.00
_cell.angle_beta   90.00
_cell.angle_gamma   90.00
#
_symmetry.space_group_name_H-M   'P 1'
#
loop_
_entity.id
_entity.type
_entity.pdbx_description
1 polymer ?
#
loop_
_entity_poly.entity_id
_entity_poly.type
_entity_poly.pdbx_seq_one_letter_code
_entity_poly.pdbx_strand_id
1 'polypeptide(L)' 'LDTEIAKLTEKRRVLSAYLDSHKALISTVQRLLLDIIQEIFTSCLPTDRNCAMSAEAPAILGHVCSSWRSISLSTPLLW' A
#
# COMPACT_ATOMS: atom_id res chain seq x y z
N LEU A 1 30.83 18.63 -11.11
CA LEU A 1 29.91 17.57 -10.60
C LEU A 1 29.22 18.03 -9.32
N ASP A 2 29.95 18.56 -8.34
CA ASP A 2 29.42 18.94 -7.01
C ASP A 2 28.33 20.02 -7.06
N THR A 3 28.43 20.96 -7.99
CA THR A 3 27.41 22.01 -8.20
C THR A 3 26.06 21.46 -8.65
N GLU A 4 26.07 20.45 -9.52
CA GLU A 4 24.82 19.82 -9.99
C GLU A 4 24.24 18.88 -8.91
N ILE A 5 25.10 18.22 -8.13
CA ILE A 5 24.68 17.44 -6.96
C ILE A 5 24.02 18.35 -5.91
N ALA A 6 24.61 19.50 -5.61
CA ALA A 6 24.05 20.47 -4.66
C ALA A 6 22.66 20.97 -5.12
N LYS A 7 22.53 21.30 -6.40
CA LYS A 7 21.27 21.76 -7.00
C LYS A 7 20.17 20.70 -6.96
N LEU A 8 20.49 19.44 -7.26
CA LEU A 8 19.53 18.33 -7.18
C LEU A 8 19.13 18.03 -5.74
N THR A 9 20.07 18.13 -4.80
CA THR A 9 19.81 17.92 -3.36
C THR A 9 18.86 18.99 -2.83
N GLU A 10 19.06 20.25 -3.22
CA GLU A 10 18.17 21.34 -2.81
C GLU A 10 16.77 21.19 -3.41
N LYS A 11 16.66 20.81 -4.70
CA LYS A 11 15.36 20.46 -5.30
C LYS A 11 14.66 19.34 -4.54
N ARG A 12 15.40 18.29 -4.15
CA ARG A 12 14.86 17.18 -3.36
C ARG A 12 14.41 17.63 -1.97
N ARG A 13 15.17 18.53 -1.32
CA ARG A 13 14.82 19.09 0.00
C ARG A 13 13.52 19.87 -0.05
N VAL A 14 13.36 20.76 -1.03
CA VAL A 14 12.14 21.55 -1.22
C VAL A 14 10.93 20.65 -1.47
N LEU A 15 11.08 19.66 -2.35
CA LEU A 15 9.98 18.73 -2.65
C LEU A 15 9.64 17.85 -1.43
N SER A 16 10.64 17.39 -0.68
CA SER A 16 10.42 16.61 0.56
C SER A 16 9.67 17.44 1.60
N ALA A 17 10.03 18.71 1.81
CA ALA A 17 9.34 19.58 2.74
C ALA A 17 7.87 19.80 2.36
N TYR A 18 7.57 19.91 1.06
CA TYR A 18 6.20 19.98 0.55
C TYR A 18 5.43 18.67 0.78
N LEU A 19 6.07 17.51 0.60
CA LEU A 19 5.44 16.21 0.87
C LEU A 19 5.21 16.00 2.37
N ASP A 20 6.17 16.39 3.21
CA ASP A 20 6.08 16.24 4.66
C ASP A 20 4.96 17.10 5.26
N SER A 21 4.70 18.31 4.72
CA SER A 21 3.56 19.13 5.15
C SER A 21 2.20 18.50 4.83
N HIS A 22 2.11 17.69 3.77
CA HIS A 22 0.90 16.98 3.38
C HIS A 22 0.85 15.54 3.91
N LYS A 23 1.90 15.08 4.59
CA LYS A 23 2.08 13.68 5.01
C LYS A 23 1.04 13.23 6.04
N ALA A 24 0.61 14.11 6.94
CA ALA A 24 -0.44 13.77 7.92
C ALA A 24 -1.79 13.49 7.24
N LEU A 25 -2.16 14.31 6.24
CA LEU A 25 -3.36 14.11 5.44
C LEU A 25 -3.25 12.84 4.58
N ILE A 26 -2.11 12.68 3.89
CA ILE A 26 -1.82 11.50 3.08
C ILE A 26 -1.83 10.24 3.94
N SER A 27 -1.23 10.25 5.13
CA SER A 27 -1.21 9.11 6.05
C SER A 27 -2.62 8.73 6.50
N THR A 28 -3.48 9.71 6.78
CA THR A 28 -4.87 9.47 7.18
C THR A 28 -5.67 8.84 6.03
N VAL A 29 -5.54 9.40 4.82
CA VAL A 29 -6.20 8.87 3.62
C VAL A 29 -5.65 7.49 3.26
N GLN A 30 -4.34 7.27 3.38
CA GLN A 30 -3.73 5.96 3.14
C GLN A 30 -4.22 4.92 4.11
N ARG A 31 -4.35 5.25 5.41
CA ARG A 31 -4.90 4.32 6.40
C ARG A 31 -6.35 3.95 6.08
N LEU A 32 -7.17 4.93 5.71
CA LEU A 32 -8.54 4.67 5.28
C LEU A 32 -8.58 3.79 4.01
N LEU A 33 -7.73 4.07 3.02
CA LEU A 33 -7.61 3.25 1.83
C LEU A 33 -7.17 1.82 2.16
N LEU A 34 -6.28 1.64 3.13
CA LEU A 34 -5.87 0.33 3.66
C LEU A 34 -7.07 -0.43 4.24
N ASP A 35 -7.85 0.21 5.12
CA ASP A 35 -9.02 -0.41 5.75
C ASP A 35 -10.06 -0.85 4.70
N ILE A 36 -10.34 0.02 3.73
CA ILE A 36 -11.28 -0.27 2.63
C ILE A 36 -10.75 -1.40 1.73
N ILE A 37 -9.43 -1.41 1.43
CA ILE A 37 -8.81 -2.48 0.65
C ILE A 37 -8.92 -3.82 1.40
N GLN A 38 -8.70 -3.84 2.73
CA GLN A 38 -8.89 -5.05 3.53
C GLN A 38 -10.33 -5.56 3.51
N GLU A 39 -11.31 -4.66 3.59
CA GLU A 39 -12.73 -5.02 3.53
C GLU A 39 -13.13 -5.56 2.15
N ILE A 40 -12.65 -4.94 1.06
CA ILE A 40 -12.80 -5.46 -0.30
C ILE A 40 -12.19 -6.86 -0.40
N PHE A 41 -10.96 -7.05 0.10
CA PHE A 41 -10.27 -8.33 0.03
C PHE A 41 -11.03 -9.42 0.77
N THR A 42 -11.55 -9.09 1.96
CA THR A 42 -12.38 -10.01 2.76
C THR A 42 -13.69 -10.35 2.04
N SER A 43 -14.30 -9.38 1.37
CA SER A 43 -15.53 -9.57 0.59
C SER A 43 -15.32 -10.43 -0.66
N CYS A 44 -14.08 -10.57 -1.14
CA CYS A 44 -13.73 -11.47 -2.24
C CYS A 44 -13.54 -12.93 -1.80
N LEU A 45 -13.62 -13.23 -0.51
CA LEU A 45 -13.49 -14.60 -0.01
C LEU A 45 -14.78 -15.41 -0.30
N PRO A 46 -14.64 -16.69 -0.69
CA PRO A 46 -15.78 -17.57 -0.84
C PRO A 46 -16.50 -17.78 0.50
N THR A 47 -17.82 -17.66 0.51
CA THR A 47 -18.67 -17.86 1.71
C THR A 47 -19.02 -19.33 1.94
N ASP A 48 -18.84 -20.18 0.92
CA ASP A 48 -19.29 -21.58 0.87
C ASP A 48 -18.16 -22.60 1.09
N ARG A 49 -16.90 -22.18 1.04
CA ARG A 49 -15.72 -23.05 1.20
C ARG A 49 -14.53 -22.30 1.77
N ASN A 50 -13.57 -23.04 2.32
CA ASN A 50 -12.26 -22.47 2.65
C ASN A 50 -11.52 -22.11 1.36
N CYS A 51 -10.93 -20.91 1.34
CA CYS A 51 -10.17 -20.39 0.20
C CYS A 51 -8.99 -21.31 -0.12
N ALA A 52 -8.88 -21.79 -1.36
CA ALA A 52 -7.74 -22.63 -1.75
C ALA A 52 -6.49 -21.73 -1.89
N MET A 53 -5.50 -21.95 -1.02
CA MET A 53 -4.29 -21.11 -0.83
C MET A 53 -3.51 -20.72 -2.10
N SER A 54 -3.78 -21.33 -3.26
CA SER A 54 -2.95 -21.20 -4.47
C SER A 54 -3.59 -20.44 -5.63
N ALA A 55 -4.91 -20.19 -5.65
CA ALA A 55 -5.58 -19.66 -6.85
C ALA A 55 -6.67 -18.61 -6.59
N GLU A 56 -6.97 -18.27 -5.34
CA GLU A 56 -8.04 -17.33 -4.98
C GLU A 56 -7.48 -16.14 -4.17
N ALA A 57 -8.31 -15.12 -3.90
CA ALA A 57 -7.94 -14.00 -3.03
C ALA A 57 -7.48 -14.59 -1.68
N PRO A 58 -6.17 -14.53 -1.35
CA PRO A 58 -5.37 -13.31 -1.25
C PRO A 58 -4.16 -13.27 -2.22
N ALA A 59 -3.90 -14.38 -2.93
CA ALA A 59 -2.70 -14.56 -3.74
C ALA A 59 -2.69 -13.62 -4.96
N ILE A 60 -3.82 -13.54 -5.69
CA ILE A 60 -3.97 -12.67 -6.88
C ILE A 60 -3.81 -11.19 -6.50
N LEU A 61 -4.34 -10.79 -5.36
CA LEU A 61 -4.32 -9.41 -4.88
C LEU A 61 -2.89 -8.95 -4.53
N GLY A 62 -2.06 -9.87 -4.04
CA GLY A 62 -0.63 -9.64 -3.80
C GLY A 62 0.22 -9.48 -5.08
N HIS A 63 -0.32 -9.76 -6.27
CA HIS A 63 0.39 -9.56 -7.54
C HIS A 63 0.20 -8.17 -8.16
N VAL A 64 -0.78 -7.38 -7.68
CA VAL A 64 -1.07 -6.04 -8.24
C VAL A 64 0.03 -5.03 -7.94
N CYS A 65 0.48 -4.92 -6.68
CA CYS A 65 1.58 -4.06 -6.28
C CYS A 65 2.21 -4.51 -4.94
N SER A 66 3.37 -3.94 -4.59
CA SER A 66 4.06 -4.25 -3.32
C SER A 66 3.24 -3.86 -2.08
N SER A 67 2.49 -2.75 -2.14
CA SER A 67 1.63 -2.31 -1.04
C SER A 67 0.51 -3.31 -0.78
N TRP A 68 -0.22 -3.73 -1.82
CA TRP A 68 -1.31 -4.71 -1.70
C TRP A 68 -0.83 -6.07 -1.22
N ARG A 69 0.38 -6.48 -1.64
CA ARG A 69 1.03 -7.67 -1.10
C ARG A 69 1.27 -7.57 0.40
N SER A 70 1.78 -6.43 0.86
CA SER A 70 1.99 -6.19 2.29
C SER A 70 0.67 -6.27 3.07
N ILE A 71 -0.40 -5.66 2.54
CA ILE A 71 -1.73 -5.67 3.15
C ILE A 71 -2.28 -7.09 3.25
N SER A 72 -2.24 -7.82 2.14
CA SER A 72 -2.70 -9.20 2.02
C SER A 72 -1.99 -10.14 3.02
N LEU A 73 -0.67 -10.02 3.15
CA LEU A 73 0.12 -10.78 4.11
C LEU A 73 -0.12 -10.36 5.58
N SER A 74 -0.44 -9.08 5.81
CA SER A 74 -0.68 -8.55 7.16
C SER A 74 -2.11 -8.75 7.69
N THR A 75 -3.00 -9.32 6.89
CA THR A 75 -4.42 -9.49 7.23
C THR A 75 -4.69 -10.97 7.47
N PRO A 76 -4.65 -11.47 8.72
CA PRO A 76 -4.78 -12.91 9.01
C PRO A 76 -6.12 -13.50 8.55
N LEU A 77 -7.18 -12.69 8.49
CA LEU A 77 -8.51 -13.13 8.04
C LEU A 77 -8.55 -13.63 6.59
N LEU A 78 -7.53 -13.31 5.79
CA LEU A 78 -7.40 -13.74 4.41
C LEU A 78 -6.79 -15.14 4.26
N TRP A 79 -6.21 -15.72 5.32
CA TRP A 79 -5.52 -17.03 5.31
C TRP A 79 -6.24 -18.04 6.20
#